data_AF-A0A1Q9GXA9-F1
#
_entry.id   AF-A0A1Q9GXA9-F1
#
_cell.length_a   1.000
_cell.length_b   1.000
_cell.length_c   1.000
_cell.angle_alpha   90.00
_cell.angle_beta   90.00
_cell.angle_gamma   90.00
#
_symmetry.space_group_name_H-M   'P 1'
#
loop_
_entity.id
_entity.type
_entity.pdbx_description
1 polymer ?
#
loop_
_entity_poly.entity_id
_entity_poly.type
_entity_poly.pdbx_seq_one_letter_code
_entity_poly.pdbx_strand_id
1 'polypeptide(L)'
;MNLAQALSILSKSSPYAVSTERDNTQDLLSSYKDYIYIQTDIETAFKSALTSAKPSEIIFLCGSSGDGKSEILTRYSQQYKATRDFHLDATHSFNPSQTAIQALDDRFTQFKGNDKPLIVGINIGMLGNYAEEGADQHNDVKASIKAFLENRAEDIPTNHTFLDFEQYPKFTLTQEGSTSDFAAKFIARLTEQSLDNPFYALYNSEVEKQGHTILTANFALLALESVQNNVISLLLKARLIKDQFLTARALLDFVFQILAMDGYLFDNLFSEADNELIEHIQCFDPSNIHTRKIDEFVLQFGLGIEDKGFSALKEQVKSLGVFDVETASSYLRLVYLLKDEEQFVNDYTNALKVDFENTLVNQYADIWLLHKEFDGLGKQRQKINRFYKDTLISAIHCYCNRNSPLLDRDAYFISEYNGFKTAVELEVKPDFTAIKTSDVGKIGAFNAYIQVDGHTLLPMPISINLLELLTKINQGYRPNKHDKNAVLLLDEVIEQIITVANEKDTLFILKDDKRYKIANEDDEYFEVSGNLR
;
A
#
# COMPACT_ATOMS: atom_id res chain seq x y z
N MET A 1 -19.96 -31.21 -8.79
CA MET A 1 -19.06 -30.09 -8.48
C MET A 1 -18.99 -29.95 -6.97
N ASN A 2 -17.79 -29.79 -6.41
CA ASN A 2 -17.57 -29.55 -4.98
C ASN A 2 -17.03 -28.12 -4.76
N LEU A 3 -16.94 -27.67 -3.51
CA LEU A 3 -16.50 -26.33 -3.14
C LEU A 3 -15.09 -26.04 -3.65
N ALA A 4 -14.16 -27.00 -3.54
CA ALA A 4 -12.80 -26.87 -4.05
C ALA A 4 -12.75 -26.58 -5.56
N GLN A 5 -13.55 -27.30 -6.36
CA GLN A 5 -13.68 -27.08 -7.79
C GLN A 5 -14.26 -25.71 -8.11
N ALA A 6 -15.27 -25.25 -7.37
CA ALA A 6 -15.84 -23.91 -7.56
C ALA A 6 -14.84 -22.81 -7.23
N LEU A 7 -14.10 -22.93 -6.12
CA LEU A 7 -13.07 -21.96 -5.72
C LEU A 7 -11.87 -21.93 -6.67
N SER A 8 -11.62 -22.98 -7.46
CA SER A 8 -10.50 -23.03 -8.41
C SER A 8 -10.52 -21.93 -9.48
N ILE A 9 -11.65 -21.27 -9.71
CA ILE A 9 -11.73 -20.10 -10.61
C ILE A 9 -10.90 -18.91 -10.12
N LEU A 10 -10.63 -18.85 -8.83
CA LEU A 10 -9.88 -17.79 -8.16
C LEU A 10 -8.36 -17.95 -8.33
N SER A 11 -7.89 -19.18 -8.60
CA SER A 11 -6.47 -19.48 -8.75
C SER A 11 -5.85 -18.74 -9.93
N LYS A 12 -4.62 -18.23 -9.77
CA LYS A 12 -3.87 -17.59 -10.86
C LYS A 12 -3.58 -18.52 -12.03
N SER A 13 -3.55 -19.83 -11.80
CA SER A 13 -3.36 -20.88 -12.82
C SER A 13 -4.65 -21.25 -13.54
N SER A 14 -5.78 -20.68 -13.12
CA SER A 14 -7.09 -20.96 -13.69
C SER A 14 -7.21 -20.44 -15.12
N PRO A 15 -7.90 -21.14 -16.03
CA PRO A 15 -8.26 -20.57 -17.33
C PRO A 15 -9.14 -19.32 -17.21
N TYR A 16 -9.75 -19.09 -16.04
CA TYR A 16 -10.57 -17.91 -15.73
C TYR A 16 -9.76 -16.70 -15.25
N ALA A 17 -8.47 -16.87 -14.95
CA ALA A 17 -7.58 -15.82 -14.42
C ALA A 17 -7.21 -14.74 -15.45
N VAL A 18 -7.35 -15.04 -16.75
CA VAL A 18 -7.17 -14.08 -17.85
C VAL A 18 -8.35 -14.19 -18.81
N SER A 19 -9.11 -13.11 -18.92
CA SER A 19 -10.17 -13.02 -19.92
C SER A 19 -9.58 -12.81 -21.31
N THR A 20 -10.02 -13.66 -22.22
CA THR A 20 -9.70 -13.62 -23.65
C THR A 20 -11.01 -13.61 -24.43
N GLU A 21 -11.00 -13.18 -25.69
CA GLU A 21 -12.19 -13.25 -26.58
C GLU A 21 -12.60 -14.70 -26.94
N ARG A 22 -12.45 -15.67 -26.04
CA ARG A 22 -12.92 -17.04 -26.25
C ARG A 22 -14.44 -17.02 -26.37
N ASP A 23 -14.93 -17.75 -27.38
CA ASP A 23 -16.34 -18.01 -27.58
C ASP A 23 -16.97 -18.56 -26.29
N ASN A 24 -18.11 -17.97 -25.91
CA ASN A 24 -18.98 -18.31 -24.80
C ASN A 24 -19.28 -19.82 -24.74
N THR A 25 -18.35 -20.62 -24.26
CA THR A 25 -18.68 -21.94 -23.75
C THR A 25 -19.32 -21.68 -22.40
N GLN A 26 -20.64 -21.87 -22.33
CA GLN A 26 -21.42 -21.84 -21.09
C GLN A 26 -20.95 -22.97 -20.17
N ASP A 27 -19.75 -22.82 -19.61
CA ASP A 27 -19.24 -23.69 -18.57
C ASP A 27 -19.89 -23.31 -17.24
N LEU A 28 -20.17 -24.30 -16.40
CA LEU A 28 -20.83 -24.15 -15.12
C LEU A 28 -20.07 -23.14 -14.23
N LEU A 29 -18.74 -23.11 -14.34
CA LEU A 29 -17.85 -22.21 -13.61
C LEU A 29 -17.95 -20.73 -14.04
N SER A 30 -18.41 -20.43 -15.26
CA SER A 30 -18.65 -19.05 -15.70
C SER A 30 -19.69 -18.37 -14.82
N SER A 31 -20.74 -19.09 -14.40
CA SER A 31 -21.77 -18.55 -13.50
C SER A 31 -21.22 -18.19 -12.11
N TYR A 32 -20.21 -18.92 -11.63
CA TYR A 32 -19.53 -18.62 -10.37
C TYR A 32 -18.66 -17.37 -10.49
N LYS A 33 -17.95 -17.22 -11.63
CA LYS A 33 -17.18 -16.02 -11.94
C LYS A 33 -18.08 -14.78 -12.02
N ASP A 34 -19.22 -14.90 -12.69
CA ASP A 34 -20.20 -13.81 -12.79
C ASP A 34 -20.78 -13.44 -11.42
N TYR A 35 -21.03 -14.44 -10.56
CA TYR A 35 -21.55 -14.20 -9.21
C TYR A 35 -20.59 -13.36 -8.36
N ILE A 36 -19.28 -13.60 -8.40
CA ILE A 36 -18.29 -12.86 -7.60
C ILE A 36 -17.83 -11.54 -8.24
N TYR A 37 -18.32 -11.21 -9.44
CA TYR A 37 -17.92 -10.01 -10.15
C TYR A 37 -18.31 -8.74 -9.39
N ILE A 38 -17.35 -7.83 -9.23
CA ILE A 38 -17.53 -6.53 -8.59
C ILE A 38 -17.15 -5.44 -9.57
N GLN A 39 -18.13 -4.59 -9.90
CA GLN A 39 -17.90 -3.40 -10.69
C GLN A 39 -17.08 -2.40 -9.88
N THR A 40 -15.97 -1.93 -10.46
CA THR A 40 -15.05 -0.96 -9.83
C THR A 40 -15.37 0.48 -10.25
N ASP A 41 -14.87 1.46 -9.49
CA ASP A 41 -15.04 2.88 -9.82
C ASP A 41 -14.37 3.23 -11.17
N ILE A 42 -13.21 2.65 -11.45
CA ILE A 42 -12.54 2.81 -12.75
C ILE A 42 -13.36 2.20 -13.89
N GLU A 43 -14.04 1.07 -13.68
CA GLU A 43 -14.95 0.53 -14.69
C GLU A 43 -16.12 1.49 -14.96
N THR A 44 -16.64 2.13 -13.91
CA THR A 44 -17.72 3.12 -14.04
C THR A 44 -17.25 4.37 -14.81
N ALA A 45 -16.06 4.87 -14.50
CA ALA A 45 -15.43 5.97 -15.25
C ALA A 45 -15.13 5.57 -16.70
N PHE A 46 -14.62 4.36 -16.91
CA PHE A 46 -14.40 3.78 -18.24
C PHE A 46 -15.68 3.69 -19.05
N LYS A 47 -16.76 3.19 -18.45
CA LYS A 47 -18.08 3.13 -19.11
C LYS A 47 -18.57 4.52 -19.48
N SER A 48 -18.40 5.51 -18.60
CA SER A 48 -18.77 6.89 -18.89
C SER A 48 -18.00 7.43 -20.10
N ALA A 49 -16.67 7.35 -20.09
CA ALA A 49 -15.80 7.76 -21.20
C ALA A 49 -16.13 6.99 -22.48
N LEU A 50 -16.33 5.67 -22.37
CA LEU A 50 -16.73 4.81 -23.47
C LEU A 50 -18.10 5.21 -24.03
N THR A 51 -19.05 5.69 -23.25
CA THR A 51 -20.34 6.12 -23.83
C THR A 51 -20.28 7.51 -24.45
N SER A 52 -19.44 8.40 -23.93
CA SER A 52 -19.33 9.79 -24.40
C SER A 52 -18.39 9.98 -25.59
N ALA A 53 -17.50 9.02 -25.86
CA ALA A 53 -16.44 9.26 -26.84
C ALA A 53 -16.94 9.52 -28.28
N LYS A 54 -16.27 10.47 -28.93
CA LYS A 54 -16.56 10.93 -30.29
C LYS A 54 -15.55 10.35 -31.30
N PRO A 55 -15.88 10.36 -32.61
CA PRO A 55 -14.90 10.07 -33.66
C PRO A 55 -13.61 10.85 -33.44
N SER A 56 -12.47 10.23 -33.74
CA SER A 56 -11.12 10.80 -33.53
C SER A 56 -10.68 10.97 -32.06
N GLU A 57 -11.39 10.38 -31.10
CA GLU A 57 -10.93 10.28 -29.71
C GLU A 57 -10.28 8.92 -29.40
N ILE A 58 -9.27 8.95 -28.52
CA ILE A 58 -8.58 7.75 -28.01
C ILE A 58 -8.78 7.67 -26.50
N ILE A 59 -9.22 6.51 -26.01
CA ILE A 59 -9.32 6.20 -24.58
C ILE A 59 -8.27 5.14 -24.24
N PHE A 60 -7.35 5.49 -23.35
CA PHE A 60 -6.36 4.57 -22.79
C PHE A 60 -6.84 4.07 -21.43
N LEU A 61 -6.98 2.74 -21.30
CA LEU A 61 -7.15 2.06 -20.03
C LEU A 61 -5.78 1.51 -19.60
N CYS A 62 -5.13 2.23 -18.68
CA CYS A 62 -3.76 2.04 -18.23
C CYS A 62 -3.73 1.32 -16.88
N GLY A 63 -2.77 0.43 -16.66
CA GLY A 63 -2.58 -0.20 -15.36
C GLY A 63 -1.56 -1.33 -15.40
N SER A 64 -1.35 -2.01 -14.28
CA SER A 64 -0.38 -3.12 -14.17
C SER A 64 -0.98 -4.46 -14.58
N SER A 65 -0.13 -5.47 -14.75
CA SER A 65 -0.59 -6.84 -15.03
C SER A 65 -1.49 -7.34 -13.89
N GLY A 66 -2.63 -7.94 -14.21
CA GLY A 66 -3.57 -8.49 -13.20
C GLY A 66 -4.57 -7.49 -12.59
N ASP A 67 -4.59 -6.22 -13.03
CA ASP A 67 -5.54 -5.23 -12.51
C ASP A 67 -7.00 -5.40 -12.97
N GLY A 68 -7.24 -6.23 -13.99
CA GLY A 68 -8.58 -6.43 -14.55
C GLY A 68 -8.87 -5.64 -15.84
N LYS A 69 -7.85 -5.02 -16.46
CA LYS A 69 -7.97 -4.32 -17.76
C LYS A 69 -8.65 -5.19 -18.83
N SER A 70 -8.14 -6.40 -19.04
CA SER A 70 -8.66 -7.32 -20.06
C SER A 70 -10.09 -7.77 -19.75
N GLU A 71 -10.45 -7.92 -18.47
CA GLU A 71 -11.82 -8.22 -18.05
C GLU A 71 -12.79 -7.12 -18.46
N ILE A 72 -12.48 -5.87 -18.12
CA ILE A 72 -13.29 -4.70 -18.52
C ILE A 72 -13.37 -4.63 -20.05
N LEU A 73 -12.24 -4.69 -20.74
CA LEU A 73 -12.21 -4.52 -22.19
C LEU A 73 -12.97 -5.63 -22.92
N THR A 74 -12.83 -6.90 -22.54
CA THR A 74 -13.58 -8.00 -23.18
C THR A 74 -15.08 -7.85 -22.95
N ARG A 75 -15.50 -7.44 -21.75
CA ARG A 75 -16.93 -7.23 -21.44
C ARG A 75 -17.57 -6.15 -22.30
N TYR A 76 -16.88 -5.01 -22.46
CA TYR A 76 -17.40 -3.89 -23.26
C TYR A 76 -17.11 -4.02 -24.76
N SER A 77 -16.07 -4.74 -25.18
CA SER A 77 -15.77 -4.95 -26.60
C SER A 77 -16.90 -5.70 -27.29
N GLN A 78 -17.43 -6.75 -26.66
CA GLN A 78 -18.57 -7.51 -27.18
C GLN A 78 -19.80 -6.62 -27.39
N GLN A 79 -20.06 -5.69 -26.48
CA GLN A 79 -21.22 -4.80 -26.55
C GLN A 79 -21.06 -3.65 -27.56
N TYR A 80 -19.84 -3.13 -27.76
CA TYR A 80 -19.59 -1.89 -28.51
C TYR A 80 -18.79 -2.09 -29.82
N LYS A 81 -18.47 -3.33 -30.23
CA LYS A 81 -17.68 -3.67 -31.43
C LYS A 81 -18.16 -3.01 -32.72
N ALA A 82 -19.47 -2.75 -32.85
CA ALA A 82 -20.03 -2.13 -34.04
C ALA A 82 -19.63 -0.64 -34.16
N THR A 83 -19.55 0.06 -33.03
CA THR A 83 -19.39 1.53 -32.96
C THR A 83 -18.00 1.99 -32.51
N ARG A 84 -17.18 1.10 -31.96
CA ARG A 84 -15.89 1.39 -31.33
C ARG A 84 -14.84 0.37 -31.74
N ASP A 85 -13.60 0.82 -31.89
CA ASP A 85 -12.47 -0.07 -32.14
C ASP A 85 -11.71 -0.34 -30.83
N PHE A 86 -11.39 -1.61 -30.58
CA PHE A 86 -10.69 -2.03 -29.36
C PHE A 86 -9.33 -2.63 -29.70
N HIS A 87 -8.34 -2.29 -28.88
CA HIS A 87 -7.04 -2.93 -28.82
C HIS A 87 -6.86 -3.52 -27.42
N LEU A 88 -6.97 -4.85 -27.29
CA LEU A 88 -6.80 -5.57 -26.04
C LEU A 88 -5.35 -6.06 -25.90
N ASP A 89 -4.64 -5.50 -24.93
CA ASP A 89 -3.34 -5.93 -24.40
C ASP A 89 -2.15 -5.96 -25.39
N ALA A 90 -1.00 -5.52 -24.90
CA ALA A 90 0.24 -5.35 -25.68
C ALA A 90 0.95 -6.68 -26.02
N THR A 91 0.45 -7.82 -25.54
CA THR A 91 1.10 -9.13 -25.76
C THR A 91 0.50 -9.93 -26.91
N HIS A 92 -0.62 -9.51 -27.48
CA HIS A 92 -1.19 -10.15 -28.67
C HIS A 92 -0.68 -9.45 -29.93
N SER A 93 0.58 -9.74 -30.28
CA SER A 93 0.98 -9.69 -31.68
C SER A 93 0.10 -10.67 -32.43
N PHE A 94 -0.79 -10.18 -33.30
CA PHE A 94 -1.60 -11.04 -34.17
C PHE A 94 -0.72 -11.87 -35.13
N ASN A 95 0.57 -11.52 -35.25
CA ASN A 95 1.62 -12.23 -35.98
C ASN A 95 2.85 -12.55 -35.09
N PRO A 96 3.46 -13.75 -35.19
CA PRO A 96 4.62 -14.16 -34.39
C PRO A 96 5.89 -13.29 -34.53
N SER A 97 5.96 -12.44 -35.56
CA SER A 97 7.13 -11.62 -35.88
C SER A 97 6.96 -10.13 -35.58
N GLN A 98 5.78 -9.71 -35.11
CA GLN A 98 5.46 -8.30 -34.89
C GLN A 98 5.72 -7.89 -33.44
N THR A 99 6.43 -6.77 -33.23
CA THR A 99 6.62 -6.23 -31.88
C THR A 99 5.35 -5.54 -31.38
N ALA A 100 5.19 -5.42 -30.06
CA ALA A 100 4.08 -4.68 -29.46
C ALA A 100 4.02 -3.21 -29.93
N ILE A 101 5.18 -2.58 -30.13
CA ILE A 101 5.29 -1.21 -30.65
C ILE A 101 4.78 -1.14 -32.10
N GLN A 102 5.19 -2.07 -32.96
CA GLN A 102 4.69 -2.14 -34.35
C GLN A 102 3.19 -2.39 -34.40
N ALA A 103 2.66 -3.22 -33.50
CA ALA A 103 1.22 -3.44 -33.42
C ALA A 103 0.45 -2.18 -33.02
N LEU A 104 1.01 -1.36 -32.12
CA LEU A 104 0.45 -0.06 -31.76
C LEU A 104 0.53 0.94 -32.93
N ASP A 105 1.66 1.01 -33.64
CA ASP A 105 1.80 1.86 -34.84
C ASP A 105 0.75 1.52 -35.91
N ASP A 106 0.56 0.24 -36.21
CA ASP A 106 -0.46 -0.22 -37.15
C ASP A 106 -1.87 0.19 -36.69
N ARG A 107 -2.15 0.09 -35.39
CA ARG A 107 -3.46 0.45 -34.82
C ARG A 107 -3.71 1.95 -34.84
N PHE A 108 -2.73 2.77 -34.50
CA PHE A 108 -2.87 4.22 -34.61
C PHE A 108 -2.97 4.67 -36.07
N THR A 109 -2.30 3.99 -37.00
CA THR A 109 -2.45 4.24 -38.44
C THR A 109 -3.87 3.93 -38.92
N GLN A 110 -4.42 2.78 -38.52
CA GLN A 110 -5.81 2.40 -38.84
C GLN A 110 -6.81 3.39 -38.25
N PHE A 111 -6.60 3.80 -37.00
CA PHE A 111 -7.45 4.77 -36.32
C PHE A 111 -7.48 6.13 -37.03
N LYS A 112 -6.32 6.65 -37.48
CA LYS A 112 -6.26 7.90 -38.24
C LYS A 112 -7.05 7.85 -39.56
N GLY A 113 -7.36 6.65 -40.08
CA GLY A 113 -8.20 6.43 -41.26
C GLY A 113 -9.63 5.99 -40.98
N ASN A 114 -10.07 5.94 -39.72
CA ASN A 114 -11.40 5.46 -39.33
C ASN A 114 -12.20 6.54 -38.57
N ASP A 115 -13.53 6.55 -38.73
CA ASP A 115 -14.45 7.44 -38.03
C ASP A 115 -14.92 6.89 -36.67
N LYS A 116 -14.21 5.89 -36.14
CA LYS A 116 -14.53 5.27 -34.85
C LYS A 116 -13.54 5.68 -33.76
N PRO A 117 -14.00 5.89 -32.53
CA PRO A 117 -13.11 6.07 -31.38
C PRO A 117 -12.29 4.80 -31.14
N LEU A 118 -11.04 4.97 -30.73
CA LEU A 118 -10.12 3.88 -30.40
C LEU A 118 -10.02 3.71 -28.88
N ILE A 119 -10.19 2.48 -28.41
CA ILE A 119 -10.03 2.10 -27.01
C ILE A 119 -8.80 1.21 -26.91
N VAL A 120 -7.82 1.61 -26.10
CA VAL A 120 -6.54 0.91 -25.95
C VAL A 120 -6.36 0.46 -24.52
N GLY A 121 -6.35 -0.86 -24.30
CA GLY A 121 -5.91 -1.45 -23.04
C GLY A 121 -4.43 -1.72 -23.05
N ILE A 122 -3.67 -1.12 -22.13
CA ILE A 122 -2.21 -1.20 -22.19
C ILE A 122 -1.56 -1.12 -20.81
N ASN A 123 -0.40 -1.78 -20.67
CA ASN A 123 0.42 -1.67 -19.47
C ASN A 123 1.20 -0.34 -19.49
N ILE A 124 1.32 0.33 -18.34
CA ILE A 124 2.01 1.63 -18.23
C ILE A 124 3.47 1.54 -18.72
N GLY A 125 4.19 0.47 -18.40
CA GLY A 125 5.55 0.27 -18.90
C GLY A 125 5.62 0.19 -20.44
N MET A 126 4.63 -0.43 -21.08
CA MET A 126 4.56 -0.49 -22.55
C MET A 126 4.19 0.85 -23.19
N LEU A 127 3.39 1.69 -22.49
CA LEU A 127 3.19 3.08 -22.90
C LEU A 127 4.50 3.86 -22.88
N GLY A 128 5.31 3.70 -21.83
CA GLY A 128 6.65 4.29 -21.76
C GLY A 128 7.54 3.90 -22.93
N ASN A 129 7.61 2.60 -23.25
CA ASN A 129 8.38 2.12 -24.40
C ASN A 129 7.87 2.71 -25.73
N TYR A 130 6.55 2.74 -25.93
CA TYR A 130 5.96 3.31 -27.14
C TYR A 130 6.22 4.83 -27.27
N ALA A 131 6.18 5.56 -26.16
CA ALA A 131 6.43 7.00 -26.13
C ALA A 131 7.84 7.36 -26.63
N GLU A 132 8.82 6.48 -26.45
CA GLU A 132 10.18 6.66 -26.97
C GLU A 132 10.34 6.08 -28.37
N GLU A 133 9.96 4.81 -28.57
CA GLU A 133 10.33 4.01 -29.75
C GLU A 133 9.27 4.00 -30.88
N GLY A 134 8.05 4.49 -30.65
CA GLY A 134 6.98 4.51 -31.66
C GLY A 134 7.32 5.34 -32.90
N ALA A 135 6.67 5.06 -34.02
CA ALA A 135 6.98 5.73 -35.30
C ALA A 135 6.70 7.25 -35.26
N ASP A 136 7.53 8.03 -35.95
CA ASP A 136 7.45 9.51 -35.97
C ASP A 136 6.09 10.05 -36.47
N GLN A 137 5.39 9.27 -37.30
CA GLN A 137 4.05 9.60 -37.80
C GLN A 137 2.97 9.64 -36.69
N HIS A 138 3.29 9.14 -35.49
CA HIS A 138 2.42 9.15 -34.30
C HIS A 138 2.98 10.04 -33.18
N ASN A 139 3.82 11.05 -33.51
CA ASN A 139 4.37 11.98 -32.53
C ASN A 139 3.31 12.74 -31.72
N ASP A 140 2.11 12.95 -32.26
CA ASP A 140 0.94 13.47 -31.57
C ASP A 140 0.51 12.58 -30.39
N VAL A 141 0.44 11.26 -30.63
CA VAL A 141 0.11 10.26 -29.60
C VAL A 141 1.27 10.09 -28.62
N LYS A 142 2.52 10.02 -29.11
CA LYS A 142 3.72 9.92 -28.26
C LYS A 142 3.82 11.08 -27.28
N ALA A 143 3.65 12.32 -27.75
CA ALA A 143 3.67 13.51 -26.91
C ALA A 143 2.60 13.47 -25.81
N SER A 144 1.39 13.04 -26.18
CA SER A 144 0.30 12.86 -25.21
C SER A 144 0.60 11.79 -24.16
N ILE A 145 1.26 10.69 -24.53
CA ILE A 145 1.66 9.64 -23.57
C ILE A 145 2.76 10.16 -22.65
N LYS A 146 3.75 10.91 -23.16
CA LYS A 146 4.79 11.54 -22.31
C LYS A 146 4.18 12.52 -21.31
N ALA A 147 3.24 13.36 -21.76
CA ALA A 147 2.50 14.26 -20.88
C ALA A 147 1.76 13.50 -19.76
N PHE A 148 1.11 12.38 -20.07
CA PHE A 148 0.48 11.51 -19.08
C PHE A 148 1.49 10.92 -18.08
N LEU A 149 2.58 10.32 -18.55
CA LEU A 149 3.60 9.68 -17.69
C LEU A 149 4.31 10.67 -16.76
N GLU A 150 4.45 11.93 -17.19
CA GLU A 150 5.06 13.01 -16.42
C GLU A 150 4.06 13.78 -15.56
N ASN A 151 2.80 13.33 -15.48
CA ASN A 151 1.69 13.99 -14.77
C ASN A 151 1.42 15.44 -15.22
N ARG A 152 1.66 15.76 -16.49
CA ARG A 152 1.37 17.05 -17.13
C ARG A 152 -0.01 17.03 -17.78
N ALA A 153 -1.06 16.99 -16.97
CA ALA A 153 -2.44 16.84 -17.44
C ALA A 153 -2.88 17.96 -18.42
N GLU A 154 -2.36 19.17 -18.27
CA GLU A 154 -2.63 20.31 -19.16
C GLU A 154 -2.07 20.14 -20.58
N ASP A 155 -1.02 19.32 -20.73
CA ASP A 155 -0.37 19.04 -22.01
C ASP A 155 -1.05 17.88 -22.76
N ILE A 156 -2.05 17.23 -22.17
CA ILE A 156 -2.81 16.14 -22.78
C ILE A 156 -3.89 16.72 -23.71
N PRO A 157 -3.89 16.38 -25.02
CA PRO A 157 -4.93 16.80 -25.94
C PRO A 157 -6.33 16.37 -25.49
N THR A 158 -7.34 17.22 -25.70
CA THR A 158 -8.73 16.94 -25.27
C THR A 158 -9.35 15.71 -25.91
N ASN A 159 -8.80 15.24 -27.05
CA ASN A 159 -9.26 14.03 -27.72
C ASN A 159 -8.59 12.75 -27.18
N HIS A 160 -7.68 12.84 -26.21
CA HIS A 160 -7.09 11.69 -25.54
C HIS A 160 -7.52 11.65 -24.07
N THR A 161 -8.01 10.50 -23.62
CA THR A 161 -8.41 10.26 -22.24
C THR A 161 -7.58 9.12 -21.67
N PHE A 162 -6.95 9.33 -20.51
CA PHE A 162 -6.21 8.30 -19.79
C PHE A 162 -6.96 7.94 -18.51
N LEU A 163 -7.26 6.65 -18.36
CA LEU A 163 -7.84 6.07 -17.15
C LEU A 163 -6.82 5.10 -16.57
N ASP A 164 -6.18 5.51 -15.48
CA ASP A 164 -5.13 4.74 -14.83
C ASP A 164 -5.64 4.08 -13.55
N PHE A 165 -5.48 2.76 -13.43
CA PHE A 165 -5.79 2.01 -12.20
C PHE A 165 -5.11 2.58 -10.95
N GLU A 166 -3.93 3.22 -11.06
CA GLU A 166 -3.27 3.85 -9.90
C GLU A 166 -4.03 5.07 -9.35
N GLN A 167 -4.87 5.71 -10.16
CA GLN A 167 -5.71 6.84 -9.73
C GLN A 167 -6.95 6.38 -8.95
N TYR A 168 -7.22 5.08 -8.90
CA TYR A 168 -8.34 4.48 -8.19
C TYR A 168 -7.80 3.63 -7.04
N PRO A 169 -7.51 4.24 -5.87
CA PRO A 169 -6.86 3.55 -4.78
C PRO A 169 -7.75 2.44 -4.25
N LYS A 170 -7.20 1.23 -4.16
CA LYS A 170 -7.93 0.06 -3.64
C LYS A 170 -8.06 0.06 -2.12
N PHE A 171 -7.30 0.91 -1.45
CA PHE A 171 -7.34 1.11 -0.01
C PHE A 171 -7.67 2.57 0.31
N THR A 172 -8.46 2.75 1.35
CA THR A 172 -8.81 4.06 1.90
C THR A 172 -8.43 4.13 3.37
N LEU A 173 -7.92 5.28 3.78
CA LEU A 173 -7.69 5.63 5.18
C LEU A 173 -8.78 6.63 5.56
N THR A 174 -9.55 6.34 6.61
CA THR A 174 -10.63 7.20 7.11
C THR A 174 -10.59 7.27 8.64
N GLN A 175 -11.30 8.24 9.23
CA GLN A 175 -11.38 8.36 10.69
C GLN A 175 -12.07 7.16 11.36
N GLU A 176 -12.93 6.44 10.62
CA GLU A 176 -13.66 5.25 11.10
C GLU A 176 -12.83 3.96 10.96
N GLY A 177 -11.69 4.04 10.25
CA GLY A 177 -10.82 2.90 10.03
C GLY A 177 -10.16 2.92 8.65
N SER A 178 -9.27 1.95 8.44
CA SER A 178 -8.60 1.74 7.16
C SER A 178 -9.12 0.47 6.53
N THR A 179 -9.52 0.52 5.26
CA THR A 179 -10.15 -0.62 4.58
C THR A 179 -9.81 -0.67 3.10
N SER A 180 -10.20 -1.76 2.44
CA SER A 180 -10.23 -1.88 0.99
C SER A 180 -11.64 -2.26 0.57
N ASP A 181 -12.38 -1.32 -0.02
CA ASP A 181 -13.77 -1.52 -0.47
C ASP A 181 -13.90 -2.71 -1.45
N PHE A 182 -12.96 -2.82 -2.40
CA PHE A 182 -12.95 -3.93 -3.36
C PHE A 182 -12.78 -5.29 -2.68
N ALA A 183 -11.74 -5.45 -1.84
CA ALA A 183 -11.50 -6.70 -1.11
C ALA A 183 -12.63 -7.03 -0.12
N ALA A 184 -13.16 -6.04 0.59
CA ALA A 184 -14.28 -6.23 1.52
C ALA A 184 -15.52 -6.75 0.79
N LYS A 185 -15.94 -6.07 -0.28
CA LYS A 185 -17.07 -6.50 -1.11
C LYS A 185 -16.84 -7.89 -1.70
N PHE A 186 -15.61 -8.20 -2.13
CA PHE A 186 -15.27 -9.49 -2.72
C PHE A 186 -15.40 -10.63 -1.71
N ILE A 187 -14.74 -10.51 -0.57
CA ILE A 187 -14.76 -11.57 0.44
C ILE A 187 -16.18 -11.73 1.00
N ALA A 188 -16.86 -10.62 1.34
CA ALA A 188 -18.23 -10.66 1.86
C ALA A 188 -19.19 -11.34 0.87
N ARG A 189 -19.07 -11.06 -0.42
CA ARG A 189 -19.89 -11.70 -1.47
C ARG A 189 -19.54 -13.17 -1.68
N LEU A 190 -18.26 -13.53 -1.64
CA LEU A 190 -17.82 -14.93 -1.74
C LEU A 190 -18.37 -15.78 -0.60
N THR A 191 -18.40 -15.24 0.62
CA THR A 191 -18.77 -15.96 1.85
C THR A 191 -20.17 -15.63 2.37
N GLU A 192 -21.00 -14.96 1.58
CA GLU A 192 -22.37 -14.60 1.97
C GLU A 192 -23.15 -15.86 2.37
N GLN A 193 -23.70 -15.89 3.59
CA GLN A 193 -24.37 -17.05 4.16
C GLN A 193 -25.82 -17.18 3.66
N SER A 194 -25.99 -17.24 2.34
CA SER A 194 -27.27 -17.41 1.66
C SER A 194 -27.21 -18.58 0.69
N LEU A 195 -28.31 -19.32 0.53
CA LEU A 195 -28.40 -20.37 -0.49
C LEU A 195 -28.41 -19.82 -1.93
N ASP A 196 -28.63 -18.51 -2.10
CA ASP A 196 -28.46 -17.82 -3.38
C ASP A 196 -26.96 -17.64 -3.74
N ASN A 197 -26.07 -17.70 -2.74
CA ASN A 197 -24.64 -17.77 -2.97
C ASN A 197 -24.27 -19.21 -3.38
N PRO A 198 -23.82 -19.44 -4.62
CA PRO A 198 -23.53 -20.79 -5.08
C PRO A 198 -22.32 -21.43 -4.36
N PHE A 199 -21.38 -20.63 -3.82
CA PHE A 199 -20.27 -21.14 -3.01
C PHE A 199 -20.76 -21.62 -1.64
N TYR A 200 -21.58 -20.81 -0.97
CA TYR A 200 -22.16 -21.19 0.33
C TYR A 200 -23.09 -22.40 0.21
N ALA A 201 -23.86 -22.51 -0.88
CA ALA A 201 -24.70 -23.69 -1.12
C ALA A 201 -23.88 -24.99 -1.21
N LEU A 202 -22.70 -24.95 -1.84
CA LEU A 202 -21.76 -26.08 -1.88
C LEU A 202 -21.17 -26.36 -0.49
N TYR A 203 -20.69 -25.31 0.20
CA TYR A 203 -20.18 -25.39 1.57
C TYR A 203 -21.20 -26.07 2.50
N ASN A 204 -22.43 -25.57 2.55
CA ASN A 204 -23.48 -26.09 3.43
C ASN A 204 -23.79 -27.56 3.11
N SER A 205 -23.89 -27.91 1.83
CA SER A 205 -24.14 -29.29 1.42
C SER A 205 -23.00 -30.25 1.80
N GLU A 206 -21.75 -29.80 1.75
CA GLU A 206 -20.60 -30.61 2.11
C GLU A 206 -20.52 -30.83 3.62
N VAL A 207 -20.69 -29.76 4.41
CA VAL A 207 -20.72 -29.85 5.89
C VAL A 207 -21.83 -30.77 6.38
N GLU A 208 -23.03 -30.70 5.80
CA GLU A 208 -24.14 -31.60 6.15
C GLU A 208 -23.86 -33.08 5.84
N LYS A 209 -23.09 -33.36 4.77
CA LYS A 209 -22.84 -34.74 4.31
C LYS A 209 -21.65 -35.39 4.99
N GLN A 210 -20.59 -34.63 5.27
CA GLN A 210 -19.28 -35.17 5.66
C GLN A 210 -18.74 -34.55 6.95
N GLY A 211 -19.43 -33.55 7.52
CA GLY A 211 -18.86 -32.70 8.57
C GLY A 211 -17.83 -31.73 8.00
N HIS A 212 -17.14 -31.03 8.90
CA HIS A 212 -16.11 -30.08 8.49
C HIS A 212 -14.85 -30.77 7.98
N THR A 213 -14.44 -30.39 6.77
CA THR A 213 -13.07 -30.52 6.26
C THR A 213 -12.29 -29.24 6.54
N ILE A 214 -10.96 -29.27 6.40
CA ILE A 214 -10.10 -28.08 6.51
C ILE A 214 -10.59 -26.95 5.59
N LEU A 215 -10.91 -27.26 4.33
CA LEU A 215 -11.44 -26.27 3.38
C LEU A 215 -12.73 -25.61 3.89
N THR A 216 -13.68 -26.41 4.38
CA THR A 216 -14.93 -25.86 4.90
C THR A 216 -14.72 -25.08 6.19
N ALA A 217 -13.76 -25.48 7.03
CA ALA A 217 -13.39 -24.72 8.23
C ALA A 217 -12.78 -23.37 7.85
N ASN A 218 -11.93 -23.34 6.83
CA ASN A 218 -11.34 -22.11 6.30
C ASN A 218 -12.41 -21.19 5.71
N PHE A 219 -13.38 -21.74 4.99
CA PHE A 219 -14.52 -20.99 4.48
C PHE A 219 -15.38 -20.41 5.61
N ALA A 220 -15.65 -21.21 6.66
CA ALA A 220 -16.40 -20.76 7.84
C ALA A 220 -15.67 -19.65 8.60
N LEU A 221 -14.35 -19.77 8.77
CA LEU A 221 -13.50 -18.74 9.37
C LEU A 221 -13.55 -17.44 8.55
N LEU A 222 -13.37 -17.52 7.22
CA LEU A 222 -13.40 -16.36 6.34
C LEU A 222 -14.78 -15.70 6.27
N ALA A 223 -15.86 -16.44 6.54
CA ALA A 223 -17.22 -15.92 6.58
C ALA A 223 -17.51 -15.01 7.79
N LEU A 224 -16.63 -14.99 8.81
CA LEU A 224 -16.76 -14.08 9.95
C LEU A 224 -16.29 -12.67 9.59
N GLU A 225 -17.11 -11.65 9.84
CA GLU A 225 -16.81 -10.26 9.49
C GLU A 225 -15.52 -9.75 10.14
N SER A 226 -15.28 -10.09 11.41
CA SER A 226 -14.05 -9.76 12.13
C SER A 226 -12.79 -10.35 11.47
N VAL A 227 -12.89 -11.58 10.96
CA VAL A 227 -11.83 -12.28 10.25
C VAL A 227 -11.56 -11.60 8.91
N GLN A 228 -12.59 -11.22 8.16
CA GLN A 228 -12.44 -10.45 6.92
C GLN A 228 -11.70 -9.14 7.17
N ASN A 229 -12.08 -8.40 8.22
CA ASN A 229 -11.42 -7.16 8.62
C ASN A 229 -9.94 -7.38 8.99
N ASN A 230 -9.63 -8.46 9.71
CA ASN A 230 -8.25 -8.81 10.05
C ASN A 230 -7.41 -9.20 8.83
N VAL A 231 -7.98 -9.93 7.86
CA VAL A 231 -7.34 -10.24 6.59
C VAL A 231 -7.10 -8.97 5.77
N ILE A 232 -8.07 -8.05 5.69
CA ILE A 232 -7.93 -6.77 4.98
C ILE A 232 -6.87 -5.88 5.67
N SER A 233 -6.80 -5.90 7.00
CA SER A 233 -5.75 -5.20 7.76
C SER A 233 -4.36 -5.72 7.43
N LEU A 234 -4.18 -7.04 7.25
CA LEU A 234 -2.92 -7.63 6.79
C LEU A 234 -2.57 -7.20 5.36
N LEU A 235 -3.55 -7.18 4.44
CA LEU A 235 -3.34 -6.70 3.07
C LEU A 235 -2.95 -5.21 3.05
N LEU A 236 -3.57 -4.37 3.89
CA LEU A 236 -3.19 -2.97 4.05
C LEU A 236 -1.77 -2.83 4.61
N LYS A 237 -1.41 -3.64 5.60
CA LYS A 237 -0.06 -3.65 6.19
C LYS A 237 0.99 -4.03 5.14
N ALA A 238 0.71 -5.03 4.30
CA ALA A 238 1.55 -5.38 3.16
C ALA A 238 1.67 -4.21 2.17
N ARG A 239 0.55 -3.53 1.86
CA ARG A 239 0.57 -2.35 0.99
C ARG A 239 1.42 -1.22 1.55
N LEU A 240 1.30 -0.90 2.83
CA LEU A 240 1.99 0.25 3.43
C LEU A 240 3.47 -0.04 3.71
N ILE A 241 3.79 -1.22 4.25
CA ILE A 241 5.15 -1.54 4.73
C ILE A 241 6.02 -2.14 3.62
N LYS A 242 5.44 -2.93 2.71
CA LYS A 242 6.17 -3.64 1.64
C LYS A 242 5.94 -3.02 0.26
N ASP A 243 5.19 -1.92 0.17
CA ASP A 243 4.74 -1.31 -1.09
C ASP A 243 3.98 -2.28 -2.02
N GLN A 244 3.46 -3.39 -1.48
CA GLN A 244 2.83 -4.44 -2.28
C GLN A 244 1.52 -3.94 -2.88
N PHE A 245 1.43 -3.94 -4.21
CA PHE A 245 0.19 -3.57 -4.90
C PHE A 245 -0.84 -4.71 -4.80
N LEU A 246 -2.09 -4.33 -4.57
CA LEU A 246 -3.20 -5.27 -4.54
C LEU A 246 -3.78 -5.38 -5.95
N THR A 247 -3.35 -6.31 -6.79
CA THR A 247 -4.02 -6.55 -8.09
C THR A 247 -5.26 -7.42 -7.92
N ALA A 248 -6.22 -7.35 -8.84
CA ALA A 248 -7.42 -8.21 -8.74
C ALA A 248 -7.01 -9.69 -8.81
N ARG A 249 -6.12 -10.04 -9.74
CA ARG A 249 -5.59 -11.40 -9.87
C ARG A 249 -4.88 -11.87 -8.59
N ALA A 250 -4.01 -11.05 -8.01
CA ALA A 250 -3.30 -11.40 -6.79
C ALA A 250 -4.26 -11.62 -5.62
N LEU A 251 -5.28 -10.79 -5.48
CA LEU A 251 -6.29 -10.92 -4.42
C LEU A 251 -7.13 -12.20 -4.57
N LEU A 252 -7.63 -12.50 -5.78
CA LEU A 252 -8.42 -13.72 -6.01
C LEU A 252 -7.58 -14.96 -5.67
N ASP A 253 -6.35 -15.01 -6.17
CA ASP A 253 -5.44 -16.13 -5.91
C ASP A 253 -5.02 -16.20 -4.44
N PHE A 254 -4.82 -15.07 -3.77
CA PHE A 254 -4.60 -15.01 -2.32
C PHE A 254 -5.75 -15.64 -1.55
N VAL A 255 -7.00 -15.26 -1.86
CA VAL A 255 -8.18 -15.84 -1.21
C VAL A 255 -8.32 -17.33 -1.51
N PHE A 256 -7.99 -17.77 -2.73
CA PHE A 256 -7.94 -19.18 -3.05
C PHE A 256 -6.93 -19.93 -2.18
N GLN A 257 -5.70 -19.42 -2.06
CA GLN A 257 -4.63 -20.07 -1.32
C GLN A 257 -4.94 -20.14 0.17
N ILE A 258 -5.40 -19.06 0.80
CA ILE A 258 -5.73 -19.09 2.24
C ILE A 258 -6.86 -20.07 2.57
N LEU A 259 -7.75 -20.34 1.61
CA LEU A 259 -8.84 -21.31 1.76
C LEU A 259 -8.42 -22.75 1.46
N ALA A 260 -7.69 -22.97 0.36
CA ALA A 260 -7.51 -24.30 -0.26
C ALA A 260 -6.12 -24.93 -0.07
N MET A 261 -5.18 -24.26 0.58
CA MET A 261 -3.91 -24.90 1.00
C MET A 261 -4.15 -25.95 2.10
N ASP A 262 -3.13 -26.75 2.37
CA ASP A 262 -3.21 -27.93 3.25
C ASP A 262 -3.53 -27.59 4.72
N GLY A 263 -3.26 -26.37 5.17
CA GLY A 263 -3.47 -25.93 6.55
C GLY A 263 -4.79 -25.20 6.79
N TYR A 264 -5.02 -24.81 8.04
CA TYR A 264 -6.12 -23.90 8.37
C TYR A 264 -5.80 -22.47 7.91
N LEU A 265 -6.84 -21.64 7.73
CA LEU A 265 -6.74 -20.28 7.22
C LEU A 265 -5.70 -19.44 7.97
N PHE A 266 -5.67 -19.56 9.30
CA PHE A 266 -4.72 -18.83 10.14
C PHE A 266 -3.27 -19.27 9.94
N ASP A 267 -3.00 -20.51 9.52
CA ASP A 267 -1.65 -20.97 9.17
C ASP A 267 -1.31 -20.63 7.71
N ASN A 268 -2.27 -20.82 6.82
CA ASN A 268 -2.14 -20.54 5.39
C ASN A 268 -1.81 -19.06 5.11
N LEU A 269 -2.28 -18.13 5.96
CA LEU A 269 -1.95 -16.71 5.86
C LEU A 269 -0.45 -16.41 6.02
N PHE A 270 0.29 -17.27 6.72
CA PHE A 270 1.69 -17.05 7.08
C PHE A 270 2.60 -18.21 6.64
N SER A 271 2.12 -19.08 5.76
CA SER A 271 2.89 -20.18 5.19
C SER A 271 3.56 -19.78 3.88
N GLU A 272 4.60 -20.50 3.47
CA GLU A 272 5.19 -20.38 2.14
C GLU A 272 4.14 -20.72 1.08
N ALA A 273 3.92 -19.79 0.15
CA ALA A 273 2.94 -19.95 -0.91
C ALA A 273 3.38 -19.17 -2.15
N ASP A 274 2.97 -19.65 -3.33
CA ASP A 274 3.28 -19.02 -4.60
C ASP A 274 2.30 -17.85 -4.86
N ASN A 275 2.34 -16.83 -4.00
CA ASN A 275 1.55 -15.60 -4.09
C ASN A 275 2.25 -14.43 -3.39
N GLU A 276 2.45 -13.34 -4.13
CA GLU A 276 3.15 -12.13 -3.68
C GLU A 276 2.56 -11.49 -2.41
N LEU A 277 1.23 -11.60 -2.18
CA LEU A 277 0.61 -11.07 -0.98
C LEU A 277 0.96 -11.91 0.25
N ILE A 278 0.93 -13.24 0.13
CA ILE A 278 1.27 -14.16 1.24
C ILE A 278 2.74 -14.03 1.60
N GLU A 279 3.65 -14.00 0.62
CA GLU A 279 5.09 -13.81 0.82
C GLU A 279 5.39 -12.56 1.68
N HIS A 280 4.67 -11.47 1.45
CA HIS A 280 4.82 -10.26 2.23
C HIS A 280 4.12 -10.30 3.60
N ILE A 281 2.97 -10.97 3.70
CA ILE A 281 2.21 -11.12 4.94
C ILE A 281 2.94 -12.01 5.96
N GLN A 282 3.72 -13.01 5.52
CA GLN A 282 4.55 -13.87 6.38
C GLN A 282 5.43 -13.07 7.35
N CYS A 283 5.95 -11.91 6.93
CA CYS A 283 6.77 -11.03 7.78
C CYS A 283 5.99 -10.47 9.00
N PHE A 284 4.66 -10.57 8.99
CA PHE A 284 3.77 -10.07 10.03
C PHE A 284 3.17 -11.19 10.89
N ASP A 285 3.72 -12.40 10.81
CA ASP A 285 3.27 -13.54 11.59
C ASP A 285 3.29 -13.22 13.11
N PRO A 286 2.13 -13.30 13.80
CA PRO A 286 2.04 -13.01 15.22
C PRO A 286 2.88 -13.95 16.10
N SER A 287 3.25 -15.14 15.61
CA SER A 287 4.10 -16.08 16.34
C SER A 287 5.57 -15.66 16.42
N ASN A 288 5.99 -14.67 15.62
CA ASN A 288 7.34 -14.09 15.68
C ASN A 288 7.46 -12.95 16.72
N ILE A 289 6.39 -12.65 17.46
CA ILE A 289 6.38 -11.59 18.47
C ILE A 289 6.99 -12.13 19.78
N HIS A 290 8.07 -11.51 20.24
CA HIS A 290 8.78 -11.89 21.47
C HIS A 290 8.51 -10.91 22.60
N THR A 291 7.26 -10.92 23.10
CA THR A 291 6.89 -10.22 24.33
C THR A 291 6.81 -11.21 25.47
N ARG A 292 6.91 -10.72 26.71
CA ARG A 292 6.79 -11.57 27.91
C ARG A 292 5.53 -12.42 27.89
N LYS A 293 4.40 -11.89 27.39
CA LYS A 293 3.11 -12.59 27.37
C LYS A 293 3.04 -13.67 26.30
N ILE A 294 3.54 -13.39 25.10
CA ILE A 294 3.62 -14.37 24.01
C ILE A 294 4.61 -15.49 24.38
N ASP A 295 5.79 -15.15 24.91
CA ASP A 295 6.78 -16.15 25.33
C ASP A 295 6.24 -17.02 26.48
N GLU A 296 5.51 -16.43 27.44
CA GLU A 296 4.82 -17.15 28.52
C GLU A 296 3.76 -18.13 27.96
N PHE A 297 2.98 -17.71 26.96
CA PHE A 297 2.02 -18.56 26.26
C PHE A 297 2.70 -19.78 25.62
N VAL A 298 3.78 -19.55 24.85
CA VAL A 298 4.50 -20.62 24.14
C VAL A 298 5.07 -21.63 25.14
N LEU A 299 5.65 -21.17 26.25
CA LEU A 299 6.17 -22.02 27.32
C LEU A 299 5.06 -22.82 28.02
N GLN A 300 3.94 -22.19 28.38
CA GLN A 300 2.81 -22.86 29.01
C GLN A 300 2.24 -23.95 28.10
N PHE A 301 2.08 -23.66 26.81
CA PHE A 301 1.63 -24.64 25.82
C PHE A 301 2.58 -25.84 25.74
N GLY A 302 3.89 -25.60 25.63
CA GLY A 302 4.90 -26.66 25.56
C GLY A 302 4.99 -27.53 26.82
N LEU A 303 4.62 -26.99 27.98
CA LEU A 303 4.54 -27.71 29.25
C LEU A 303 3.19 -28.42 29.49
N GLY A 304 2.21 -28.25 28.58
CA GLY A 304 0.86 -28.79 28.73
C GLY A 304 0.07 -28.14 29.85
N ILE A 305 0.38 -26.87 30.19
CA ILE A 305 -0.37 -26.11 31.19
C ILE A 305 -1.63 -25.55 30.53
N GLU A 306 -2.79 -26.00 31.00
CA GLU A 306 -4.08 -25.57 30.47
C GLU A 306 -4.67 -24.40 31.28
N ASP A 307 -4.80 -23.24 30.63
CA ASP A 307 -5.61 -22.13 31.13
C ASP A 307 -7.10 -22.34 30.78
N LYS A 308 -8.00 -21.92 31.67
CA LYS A 308 -9.45 -22.07 31.45
C LYS A 308 -9.95 -21.32 30.22
N GLY A 309 -9.46 -20.11 29.98
CA GLY A 309 -9.80 -19.30 28.81
C GLY A 309 -9.27 -19.92 27.52
N PHE A 310 -8.08 -20.51 27.57
CA PHE A 310 -7.50 -21.23 26.44
C PHE A 310 -8.29 -22.51 26.11
N SER A 311 -8.64 -23.32 27.10
CA SER A 311 -9.47 -24.52 26.88
C SER A 311 -10.88 -24.17 26.39
N ALA A 312 -11.46 -23.06 26.85
CA ALA A 312 -12.72 -22.54 26.33
C ALA A 312 -12.62 -22.18 24.84
N LEU A 313 -11.56 -21.47 24.44
CA LEU A 313 -11.32 -21.15 23.03
C LEU A 313 -11.23 -22.42 22.18
N LYS A 314 -10.47 -23.44 22.62
CA LYS A 314 -10.34 -24.71 21.90
C LYS A 314 -11.69 -25.41 21.67
N GLU A 315 -12.59 -25.37 22.63
CA GLU A 315 -13.92 -25.96 22.47
C GLU A 315 -14.83 -25.12 21.56
N GLN A 316 -14.77 -23.79 21.67
CA GLN A 316 -15.60 -22.90 20.86
C GLN A 316 -15.26 -22.99 19.36
N VAL A 317 -13.96 -23.04 18.99
CA VAL A 317 -13.56 -23.06 17.57
C VAL A 317 -13.91 -24.36 16.84
N LYS A 318 -14.25 -25.43 17.57
CA LYS A 318 -14.74 -26.69 16.97
C LYS A 318 -16.03 -26.51 16.19
N SER A 319 -16.89 -25.55 16.57
CA SER A 319 -18.11 -25.26 15.82
C SER A 319 -17.84 -24.66 14.44
N LEU A 320 -16.63 -24.15 14.21
CA LEU A 320 -16.17 -23.67 12.90
C LEU A 320 -15.38 -24.74 12.14
N GLY A 321 -15.28 -25.97 12.66
CA GLY A 321 -14.53 -27.04 12.04
C GLY A 321 -13.03 -27.04 12.31
N VAL A 322 -12.55 -26.27 13.30
CA VAL A 322 -11.14 -26.24 13.70
C VAL A 322 -10.89 -27.33 14.74
N PHE A 323 -10.14 -28.36 14.34
CA PHE A 323 -9.76 -29.51 15.17
C PHE A 323 -8.25 -29.72 15.15
N ASP A 324 -7.73 -30.33 16.23
CA ASP A 324 -6.37 -30.88 16.30
C ASP A 324 -5.23 -29.89 15.94
N VAL A 325 -5.29 -28.66 16.47
CA VAL A 325 -4.21 -27.68 16.30
C VAL A 325 -3.00 -28.09 17.15
N GLU A 326 -1.87 -28.40 16.50
CA GLU A 326 -0.72 -29.04 17.15
C GLU A 326 0.30 -28.08 17.76
N THR A 327 0.39 -26.83 17.26
CA THR A 327 1.49 -25.92 17.61
C THR A 327 1.03 -24.65 18.31
N ALA A 328 1.88 -24.12 19.19
CA ALA A 328 1.68 -22.83 19.82
C ALA A 328 1.56 -21.69 18.78
N SER A 329 2.40 -21.74 17.73
CA SER A 329 2.37 -20.76 16.64
C SER A 329 1.03 -20.74 15.92
N SER A 330 0.47 -21.91 15.59
CA SER A 330 -0.86 -22.03 15.00
C SER A 330 -1.94 -21.43 15.89
N TYR A 331 -1.87 -21.65 17.21
CA TYR A 331 -2.81 -21.01 18.14
C TYR A 331 -2.63 -19.50 18.23
N LEU A 332 -1.41 -18.97 18.21
CA LEU A 332 -1.18 -17.52 18.19
C LEU A 332 -1.77 -16.89 16.93
N ARG A 333 -1.60 -17.54 15.77
CA ARG A 333 -2.20 -17.11 14.50
C ARG A 333 -3.74 -17.18 14.54
N LEU A 334 -4.30 -18.24 15.12
CA LEU A 334 -5.75 -18.38 15.33
C LEU A 334 -6.29 -17.27 16.24
N VAL A 335 -5.64 -16.98 17.37
CA VAL A 335 -6.05 -15.90 18.28
C VAL A 335 -5.93 -14.55 17.58
N TYR A 336 -4.86 -14.31 16.82
CA TYR A 336 -4.71 -13.08 16.03
C TYR A 336 -5.88 -12.88 15.07
N LEU A 337 -6.29 -13.95 14.37
CA LEU A 337 -7.37 -13.90 13.39
C LEU A 337 -8.73 -13.62 14.05
N LEU A 338 -8.98 -14.22 15.22
CA LEU A 338 -10.24 -14.13 15.96
C LEU A 338 -10.28 -13.01 17.01
N LYS A 339 -9.26 -12.16 17.10
CA LYS A 339 -9.09 -11.19 18.20
C LYS A 339 -10.21 -10.15 18.33
N ASP A 340 -10.99 -9.94 17.27
CA ASP A 340 -12.08 -8.96 17.21
C ASP A 340 -13.46 -9.62 17.14
N GLU A 341 -13.53 -10.93 17.38
CA GLU A 341 -14.76 -11.72 17.33
C GLU A 341 -15.31 -11.95 18.75
N GLU A 342 -16.40 -11.28 19.09
CA GLU A 342 -16.92 -11.22 20.48
C GLU A 342 -17.10 -12.59 21.14
N GLN A 343 -17.54 -13.60 20.38
CA GLN A 343 -17.76 -14.96 20.88
C GLN A 343 -16.48 -15.69 21.36
N PHE A 344 -15.31 -15.32 20.85
CA PHE A 344 -14.02 -15.94 21.19
C PHE A 344 -13.16 -15.07 22.12
N VAL A 345 -13.66 -13.88 22.47
CA VAL A 345 -12.98 -12.95 23.39
C VAL A 345 -13.17 -13.40 24.84
N ASN A 346 -12.06 -13.53 25.57
CA ASN A 346 -12.02 -13.77 27.00
C ASN A 346 -10.76 -13.13 27.61
N ASP A 347 -10.61 -13.17 28.92
CA ASP A 347 -9.46 -12.55 29.62
C ASP A 347 -8.10 -13.03 29.09
N TYR A 348 -8.02 -14.30 28.67
CA TYR A 348 -6.80 -14.89 28.12
C TYR A 348 -6.49 -14.39 26.72
N THR A 349 -7.47 -14.43 25.80
CA THR A 349 -7.28 -13.93 24.42
C THR A 349 -7.07 -12.41 24.39
N ASN A 350 -7.73 -11.66 25.29
CA ASN A 350 -7.50 -10.23 25.46
C ASN A 350 -6.07 -9.89 25.91
N ALA A 351 -5.47 -10.72 26.78
CA ALA A 351 -4.10 -10.52 27.21
C ALA A 351 -3.10 -10.65 26.05
N LEU A 352 -3.36 -11.54 25.09
CA LEU A 352 -2.53 -11.70 23.87
C LEU A 352 -2.84 -10.63 22.83
N LYS A 353 -4.10 -10.20 22.72
CA LYS A 353 -4.57 -9.20 21.74
C LYS A 353 -3.77 -7.89 21.78
N VAL A 354 -3.36 -7.44 22.96
CA VAL A 354 -2.58 -6.19 23.13
C VAL A 354 -1.29 -6.23 22.31
N ASP A 355 -0.64 -7.40 22.23
CA ASP A 355 0.60 -7.57 21.47
C ASP A 355 0.35 -7.64 19.95
N PHE A 356 -0.89 -7.84 19.53
CA PHE A 356 -1.31 -7.93 18.11
C PHE A 356 -1.80 -6.60 17.53
N GLU A 357 -1.80 -5.52 18.31
CA GLU A 357 -2.25 -4.21 17.84
C GLU A 357 -1.27 -3.55 16.86
N ASN A 358 -1.78 -3.11 15.72
CA ASN A 358 -1.01 -2.43 14.68
C ASN A 358 -0.82 -0.93 15.01
N THR A 359 -0.18 -0.63 16.13
CA THR A 359 0.04 0.74 16.62
C THR A 359 0.70 1.65 15.57
N LEU A 360 1.69 1.16 14.84
CA LEU A 360 2.37 1.91 13.78
C LEU A 360 1.45 2.26 12.60
N VAL A 361 0.61 1.32 12.14
CA VAL A 361 -0.31 1.55 11.02
C VAL A 361 -1.38 2.58 11.42
N ASN A 362 -1.92 2.46 12.64
CA ASN A 362 -2.89 3.41 13.17
C ASN A 362 -2.29 4.81 13.29
N GLN A 363 -1.08 4.91 13.87
CA GLN A 363 -0.36 6.17 13.96
C GLN A 363 -0.08 6.79 12.59
N TYR A 364 0.33 5.97 11.62
CA TYR A 364 0.55 6.43 10.24
C TYR A 364 -0.74 6.94 9.61
N ALA A 365 -1.85 6.19 9.71
CA ALA A 365 -3.14 6.57 9.16
C ALA A 365 -3.64 7.89 9.76
N ASP A 366 -3.51 8.07 11.07
CA ASP A 366 -3.87 9.32 11.76
C ASP A 366 -3.07 10.52 11.24
N ILE A 367 -1.75 10.37 11.07
CA ILE A 367 -0.88 11.45 10.57
C ILE A 367 -1.19 11.73 9.09
N TRP A 368 -1.40 10.69 8.29
CA TRP A 368 -1.74 10.82 6.88
C TRP A 368 -3.06 11.58 6.70
N LEU A 369 -4.10 11.22 7.47
CA LEU A 369 -5.39 11.93 7.48
C LEU A 369 -5.24 13.39 7.91
N LEU A 370 -4.41 13.65 8.94
CA LEU A 370 -4.13 15.01 9.39
C LEU A 370 -3.48 15.89 8.32
N HIS A 371 -2.67 15.33 7.41
CA HIS A 371 -2.10 16.08 6.29
C HIS A 371 -3.12 16.27 5.16
N LYS A 372 -3.89 15.22 4.84
CA LYS A 372 -4.91 15.28 3.79
C LYS A 372 -6.03 16.27 4.09
N GLU A 373 -6.49 16.34 5.34
CA GLU A 373 -7.64 17.14 5.76
C GLU A 373 -7.23 18.44 6.46
N PHE A 374 -5.98 18.88 6.32
CA PHE A 374 -5.43 19.97 7.12
C PHE A 374 -6.09 21.33 6.82
N ASP A 375 -6.84 21.85 7.79
CA ASP A 375 -7.55 23.14 7.64
C ASP A 375 -6.75 24.35 8.15
N GLY A 376 -5.70 24.12 8.94
CA GLY A 376 -4.87 25.16 9.56
C GLY A 376 -5.35 25.66 10.93
N LEU A 377 -6.40 25.08 11.52
CA LEU A 377 -7.13 25.62 12.66
C LEU A 377 -7.07 24.74 13.92
N GLY A 378 -7.30 25.39 15.06
CA GLY A 378 -7.63 24.76 16.35
C GLY A 378 -6.81 23.53 16.73
N LYS A 379 -7.52 22.39 16.88
CA LYS A 379 -6.96 21.11 17.33
C LYS A 379 -6.09 20.42 16.28
N GLN A 380 -6.41 20.54 14.98
CA GLN A 380 -5.61 19.93 13.92
C GLN A 380 -4.21 20.55 13.87
N ARG A 381 -4.12 21.88 13.96
CA ARG A 381 -2.83 22.59 14.03
C ARG A 381 -1.98 22.15 15.23
N GLN A 382 -2.59 21.88 16.38
CA GLN A 382 -1.86 21.36 17.53
C GLN A 382 -1.35 19.93 17.31
N LYS A 383 -2.20 19.04 16.77
CA LYS A 383 -1.83 17.65 16.48
C LYS A 383 -0.71 17.56 15.43
N ILE A 384 -0.83 18.28 14.33
CA ILE A 384 0.20 18.26 13.28
C ILE A 384 1.50 18.87 13.79
N ASN A 385 1.43 19.98 14.54
CA ASN A 385 2.62 20.60 15.12
C ASN A 385 3.31 19.66 16.12
N ARG A 386 2.55 18.84 16.84
CA ARG A 386 3.11 17.81 17.72
C ARG A 386 3.89 16.76 16.92
N PHE A 387 3.32 16.23 15.84
CA PHE A 387 4.03 15.31 14.93
C PHE A 387 5.34 15.94 14.41
N TYR A 388 5.27 17.18 13.90
CA TYR A 388 6.44 17.86 13.37
C TYR A 388 7.52 18.08 14.42
N LYS A 389 7.17 18.59 15.60
CA LYS A 389 8.16 18.88 16.64
C LYS A 389 8.72 17.62 17.30
N ASP A 390 7.83 16.74 17.77
CA ASP A 390 8.18 15.62 18.64
C ASP A 390 8.67 14.40 17.85
N THR A 391 8.26 14.26 16.58
CA THR A 391 8.62 13.10 15.74
C THR A 391 9.59 13.50 14.65
N LEU A 392 9.20 14.38 13.72
CA LEU A 392 9.96 14.64 12.50
C LEU A 392 11.23 15.48 12.76
N ILE A 393 11.07 16.71 13.25
CA ILE A 393 12.18 17.66 13.47
C ILE A 393 13.12 17.14 14.55
N SER A 394 12.58 16.56 15.64
CA SER A 394 13.39 15.90 16.68
C SER A 394 14.29 14.80 16.10
N ALA A 395 13.74 13.94 15.23
CA ALA A 395 14.53 12.87 14.62
C ALA A 395 15.56 13.41 13.63
N ILE A 396 15.21 14.40 12.81
CA ILE A 396 16.15 15.08 11.90
C ILE A 396 17.29 15.72 12.70
N HIS A 397 16.99 16.39 13.82
CA HIS A 397 17.99 17.01 14.70
C HIS A 397 18.91 15.95 15.31
N CYS A 398 18.36 14.87 15.87
CA CYS A 398 19.14 13.75 16.41
C CYS A 398 20.03 13.09 15.35
N TYR A 399 19.51 12.93 14.14
CA TYR A 399 20.25 12.33 13.03
C TYR A 399 21.36 13.25 12.50
N CYS A 400 21.10 14.55 12.34
CA CYS A 400 22.09 15.56 11.98
C CYS A 400 23.21 15.65 13.02
N ASN A 401 22.85 15.67 14.30
CA ASN A 401 23.77 15.81 15.42
C ASN A 401 24.34 14.49 15.95
N ARG A 402 24.25 13.40 15.16
CA ARG A 402 24.73 12.05 15.55
C ARG A 402 26.19 12.01 16.02
N ASN A 403 27.02 12.91 15.50
CA ASN A 403 28.43 13.05 15.85
C ASN A 403 28.69 14.09 16.97
N SER A 404 27.66 14.85 17.37
CA SER A 404 27.73 15.96 18.32
C SER A 404 26.46 16.06 19.18
N PRO A 405 26.15 15.03 19.99
CA PRO A 405 24.87 14.96 20.72
C PRO A 405 24.73 15.99 21.85
N LEU A 406 25.81 16.69 22.21
CA LEU A 406 25.85 17.73 23.25
C LEU A 406 25.42 19.11 22.73
N LEU A 407 25.07 19.21 21.44
CA LEU A 407 24.56 20.44 20.85
C LEU A 407 23.20 20.83 21.44
N ASP A 408 22.97 22.13 21.56
CA ASP A 408 21.67 22.67 21.98
C ASP A 408 20.55 22.28 20.99
N ARG A 409 19.30 22.37 21.46
CA ARG A 409 18.11 21.96 20.69
C ARG A 409 17.95 22.69 19.36
N ASP A 410 18.45 23.91 19.26
CA ASP A 410 18.30 24.74 18.05
C ASP A 410 19.59 24.75 17.21
N ALA A 411 20.65 24.06 17.66
CA ALA A 411 21.94 23.99 16.98
C ALA A 411 22.04 22.75 16.09
N TYR A 412 22.41 22.96 14.83
CA TYR A 412 22.59 21.93 13.81
C TYR A 412 24.06 21.80 13.43
N PHE A 413 24.59 20.58 13.46
CA PHE A 413 25.94 20.26 13.04
C PHE A 413 26.11 20.42 11.52
N ILE A 414 27.16 21.12 11.11
CA ILE A 414 27.44 21.39 9.68
C ILE A 414 28.63 20.54 9.22
N SER A 415 29.78 20.69 9.87
CA SER A 415 31.00 20.01 9.42
C SER A 415 32.03 19.84 10.56
N GLU A 416 33.05 19.03 10.30
CA GLU A 416 34.18 18.85 11.21
C GLU A 416 35.50 19.03 10.44
N TYR A 417 36.34 19.92 10.93
CA TYR A 417 37.66 20.21 10.36
C TYR A 417 38.74 20.09 11.44
N ASN A 418 39.69 19.17 11.26
CA ASN A 418 40.83 18.97 12.19
C ASN A 418 40.42 18.84 13.67
N GLY A 419 39.29 18.17 13.94
CA GLY A 419 38.72 17.99 15.28
C GLY A 419 37.97 19.21 15.85
N PHE A 420 37.76 20.26 15.05
CA PHE A 420 36.84 21.36 15.37
C PHE A 420 35.52 21.11 14.67
N LYS A 421 34.44 21.10 15.44
CA LYS A 421 33.08 20.89 14.93
C LYS A 421 32.41 22.24 14.74
N THR A 422 31.72 22.41 13.63
CA THR A 422 30.96 23.62 13.32
C THR A 422 29.47 23.34 13.44
N ALA A 423 28.73 24.31 13.97
CA ALA A 423 27.28 24.22 14.11
C ALA A 423 26.63 25.60 13.92
N VAL A 424 25.36 25.63 13.53
CA VAL A 424 24.60 26.88 13.33
C VAL A 424 23.27 26.78 14.08
N GLU A 425 22.81 27.88 14.66
CA GLU A 425 21.46 27.98 15.24
C GLU A 425 20.45 28.29 14.14
N LEU A 426 19.47 27.40 13.97
CA LEU A 426 18.46 27.47 12.91
C LEU A 426 17.05 27.36 13.49
N GLU A 427 16.13 28.20 13.02
CA GLU A 427 14.71 28.06 13.35
C GLU A 427 14.05 27.08 12.38
N VAL A 428 13.86 25.83 12.80
CA VAL A 428 13.18 24.80 11.99
C VAL A 428 11.73 24.61 12.47
N LYS A 429 10.77 24.80 11.56
CA LYS A 429 9.32 24.73 11.86
C LYS A 429 8.51 24.12 10.71
N PRO A 430 7.30 23.59 10.97
CA PRO A 430 6.38 23.19 9.90
C PRO A 430 5.95 24.38 9.03
N ASP A 431 5.91 24.17 7.70
CA ASP A 431 5.28 25.11 6.77
C ASP A 431 3.78 24.81 6.66
N PHE A 432 2.99 25.39 7.58
CA PHE A 432 1.53 25.19 7.59
C PHE A 432 0.83 25.66 6.31
N THR A 433 1.42 26.62 5.60
CA THR A 433 0.83 27.13 4.35
C THR A 433 0.97 26.08 3.26
N ALA A 434 2.18 25.53 3.09
CA ALA A 434 2.44 24.49 2.12
C ALA A 434 1.66 23.20 2.41
N ILE A 435 1.56 22.80 3.69
CA ILE A 435 0.75 21.63 4.09
C ILE A 435 -0.71 21.82 3.66
N LYS A 436 -1.30 23.00 3.90
CA LYS A 436 -2.70 23.28 3.57
C LYS A 436 -2.99 23.26 2.07
N THR A 437 -2.02 23.62 1.25
CA THR A 437 -2.15 23.62 -0.22
C THR A 437 -1.77 22.29 -0.86
N SER A 438 -1.20 21.37 -0.10
CA SER A 438 -0.74 20.08 -0.63
C SER A 438 -1.92 19.15 -0.90
N ASP A 439 -1.83 18.40 -2.01
CA ASP A 439 -2.74 17.29 -2.28
C ASP A 439 -2.10 15.98 -1.85
N VAL A 440 -2.84 15.19 -1.06
CA VAL A 440 -2.41 13.87 -0.59
C VAL A 440 -3.21 12.82 -1.34
N GLY A 441 -2.74 12.45 -2.53
CA GLY A 441 -3.44 11.54 -3.44
C GLY A 441 -3.24 10.04 -3.13
N LYS A 442 -2.04 9.62 -2.73
CA LYS A 442 -1.69 8.19 -2.54
C LYS A 442 -1.52 7.85 -1.06
N ILE A 443 -1.98 6.67 -0.64
CA ILE A 443 -1.87 6.22 0.76
C ILE A 443 -0.45 5.80 1.18
N GLY A 444 0.44 5.54 0.22
CA GLY A 444 1.79 5.01 0.50
C GLY A 444 2.76 6.01 1.12
N ALA A 445 2.52 7.32 0.92
CA ALA A 445 3.26 8.38 1.56
C ALA A 445 2.43 9.67 1.61
N PHE A 446 2.76 10.55 2.55
CA PHE A 446 2.33 11.95 2.55
C PHE A 446 3.57 12.86 2.51
N ASN A 447 3.45 14.08 1.99
CA ASN A 447 4.56 15.01 1.97
C ASN A 447 4.62 15.84 3.26
N ALA A 448 5.78 15.87 3.90
CA ALA A 448 6.08 16.79 4.98
C ALA A 448 6.79 18.04 4.44
N TYR A 449 6.26 19.20 4.81
CA TYR A 449 6.79 20.53 4.45
C TYR A 449 7.43 21.20 5.66
N ILE A 450 8.72 21.53 5.55
CA ILE A 450 9.54 22.15 6.60
C ILE A 450 10.01 23.51 6.11
N GLN A 451 10.05 24.48 7.01
CA GLN A 451 10.65 25.78 6.81
C GLN A 451 11.84 25.95 7.76
N VAL A 452 12.97 26.43 7.24
CA VAL A 452 14.20 26.73 7.99
C VAL A 452 14.49 28.21 7.85
N ASP A 453 14.44 28.96 8.95
CA ASP A 453 14.70 30.41 8.98
C ASP A 453 13.92 31.23 7.94
N GLY A 454 12.72 30.79 7.58
CA GLY A 454 11.88 31.45 6.57
C GLY A 454 11.96 30.81 5.18
N HIS A 455 12.95 29.96 4.90
CA HIS A 455 13.11 29.26 3.62
C HIS A 455 12.34 27.94 3.63
N THR A 456 11.39 27.78 2.71
CA THR A 456 10.65 26.52 2.52
C THR A 456 11.54 25.50 1.83
N LEU A 457 11.71 24.33 2.43
CA LEU A 457 12.45 23.21 1.86
C LEU A 457 11.61 22.44 0.83
N LEU A 458 12.26 21.61 0.03
CA LEU A 458 11.57 20.66 -0.84
C LEU A 458 10.72 19.68 -0.01
N PRO A 459 9.57 19.24 -0.54
CA PRO A 459 8.68 18.34 0.18
C PRO A 459 9.37 17.00 0.45
N MET A 460 9.30 16.52 1.70
CA MET A 460 9.87 15.23 2.10
C MET A 460 8.77 14.16 2.14
N PRO A 461 8.79 13.13 1.26
CA PRO A 461 7.80 12.07 1.29
C PRO A 461 8.00 11.17 2.52
N ILE A 462 6.98 11.07 3.38
CA ILE A 462 6.95 10.25 4.59
C ILE A 462 6.11 9.00 4.34
N SER A 463 6.78 7.86 4.17
CA SER A 463 6.16 6.52 4.21
C SER A 463 6.09 5.99 5.63
N ILE A 464 5.34 4.90 5.85
CA ILE A 464 5.27 4.22 7.16
C ILE A 464 6.65 3.74 7.63
N ASN A 465 7.51 3.31 6.72
CA ASN A 465 8.86 2.84 7.02
C ASN A 465 9.75 3.99 7.50
N LEU A 466 9.64 5.16 6.86
CA LEU A 466 10.34 6.35 7.33
C LEU A 466 9.78 6.82 8.68
N LEU A 467 8.45 6.81 8.87
CA LEU A 467 7.83 7.15 10.16
C LEU A 467 8.32 6.23 11.30
N GLU A 468 8.42 4.93 11.04
CA GLU A 468 8.97 3.96 11.99
C GLU A 468 10.42 4.30 12.32
N LEU A 469 11.24 4.59 11.30
CA LEU A 469 12.64 4.97 11.49
C LEU A 469 12.79 6.26 12.31
N LEU A 470 12.00 7.30 12.02
CA LEU A 470 12.00 8.56 12.77
C LEU A 470 11.68 8.30 14.25
N THR A 471 10.70 7.43 14.52
CA THR A 471 10.33 7.04 15.89
C THR A 471 11.47 6.29 16.59
N LYS A 472 12.13 5.36 15.90
CA LYS A 472 13.29 4.63 16.42
C LYS A 472 14.47 5.58 16.69
N ILE A 473 14.76 6.53 15.80
CA ILE A 473 15.84 7.52 15.97
C ILE A 473 15.62 8.34 17.24
N ASN A 474 14.38 8.82 17.47
CA ASN A 474 14.05 9.54 18.71
C ASN A 474 14.22 8.69 19.98
N GLN A 475 14.17 7.36 19.86
CA GLN A 475 14.43 6.42 20.95
C GLN A 475 15.93 6.02 21.07
N GLY A 476 16.81 6.64 20.28
CA GLY A 476 18.25 6.43 20.31
C GLY A 476 18.78 5.39 19.31
N TYR A 477 17.94 4.87 18.43
CA TYR A 477 18.39 3.99 17.35
C TYR A 477 19.26 4.74 16.34
N ARG A 478 20.32 4.08 15.87
CA ARG A 478 21.19 4.60 14.81
C ARG A 478 20.90 3.83 13.51
N PRO A 479 20.51 4.53 12.43
CA PRO A 479 20.22 3.89 11.15
C PRO A 479 21.36 3.03 10.63
N ASN A 480 21.03 1.92 9.96
CA ASN A 480 22.00 0.96 9.44
C ASN A 480 21.80 0.66 7.94
N LYS A 481 22.52 -0.34 7.41
CA LYS A 481 22.49 -0.72 5.98
C LYS A 481 21.13 -1.21 5.47
N HIS A 482 20.18 -1.53 6.33
CA HIS A 482 18.82 -1.92 5.96
C HIS A 482 17.89 -0.71 5.80
N ASP A 483 18.28 0.46 6.32
CA ASP A 483 17.48 1.69 6.32
C ASP A 483 17.78 2.60 5.10
N LYS A 484 18.42 2.09 4.03
CA LYS A 484 19.03 2.91 2.96
C LYS A 484 18.10 3.95 2.34
N ASN A 485 16.88 3.57 1.97
CA ASN A 485 15.96 4.49 1.29
C ASN A 485 15.53 5.64 2.21
N ALA A 486 15.26 5.32 3.48
CA ALA A 486 14.87 6.30 4.49
C ALA A 486 16.07 7.20 4.89
N VAL A 487 17.28 6.63 4.95
CA VAL A 487 18.54 7.36 5.16
C VAL A 487 18.80 8.36 4.04
N LEU A 488 18.57 7.99 2.78
CA LEU A 488 18.73 8.88 1.64
C LEU A 488 17.83 10.12 1.75
N LEU A 489 16.55 9.95 2.11
CA LEU A 489 15.64 11.07 2.35
C LEU A 489 16.07 11.97 3.52
N LEU A 490 16.62 11.39 4.58
CA LEU A 490 17.15 12.14 5.71
C LEU A 490 18.41 12.94 5.32
N ASP A 491 19.30 12.35 4.53
CA ASP A 491 20.51 13.01 4.04
C ASP A 491 20.14 14.15 3.09
N GLU A 492 19.17 13.97 2.18
CA GLU A 492 18.66 15.03 1.28
C GLU A 492 18.07 16.23 2.04
N VAL A 493 17.31 15.99 3.12
CA VAL A 493 16.78 17.10 3.95
C VAL A 493 17.90 17.78 4.74
N ILE A 494 18.90 17.04 5.22
CA ILE A 494 20.07 17.63 5.88
C ILE A 494 20.88 18.49 4.92
N GLU A 495 21.10 18.06 3.68
CA GLU A 495 21.79 18.86 2.67
C GLU A 495 21.08 20.19 2.40
N GLN A 496 19.74 20.18 2.36
CA GLN A 496 18.95 21.41 2.26
C GLN A 496 19.09 22.30 3.50
N ILE A 497 19.06 21.73 4.71
CA ILE A 497 19.30 22.48 5.97
C ILE A 497 20.70 23.09 5.98
N ILE A 498 21.73 22.34 5.58
CA ILE A 498 23.11 22.82 5.49
C ILE A 498 23.23 23.96 4.47
N THR A 499 22.51 23.88 3.35
CA THR A 499 22.49 24.94 2.34
C THR A 499 21.98 26.25 2.94
N VAL A 500 20.86 26.23 3.67
CA VAL A 500 20.33 27.41 4.39
C VAL A 500 21.29 27.85 5.49
N ALA A 501 21.91 26.91 6.21
CA ALA A 501 22.86 27.22 7.27
C ALA A 501 24.12 27.94 6.77
N ASN A 502 24.56 27.66 5.54
CA ASN A 502 25.71 28.33 4.92
C ASN A 502 25.42 29.80 4.54
N GLU A 503 24.15 30.21 4.49
CA GLU A 503 23.74 31.59 4.25
C GLU A 503 23.68 32.42 5.54
N LYS A 504 23.92 31.80 6.71
CA LYS A 504 23.88 32.49 8.01
C LYS A 504 25.18 33.25 8.28
N ASP A 505 25.01 34.44 8.84
CA ASP A 505 26.11 35.25 9.35
C ASP A 505 26.68 34.75 10.68
N THR A 506 26.09 33.71 11.28
CA THR A 506 26.52 33.20 12.59
C THR A 506 26.97 31.74 12.52
N LEU A 507 28.11 31.44 13.15
CA LEU A 507 28.70 30.11 13.21
C LEU A 507 29.17 29.78 14.64
N PHE A 508 28.87 28.59 15.12
CA PHE A 508 29.47 28.04 16.33
C PHE A 508 30.62 27.12 16.00
N ILE A 509 31.75 27.28 16.70
CA ILE A 509 32.89 26.36 16.66
C ILE A 509 33.02 25.69 18.02
N LEU A 510 33.06 24.36 18.01
CA LEU A 510 33.11 23.51 19.18
C LEU A 510 34.36 22.64 19.14
N LYS A 511 35.09 22.60 20.26
CA LYS A 511 36.20 21.67 20.47
C LYS A 511 36.34 21.36 21.96
N ASP A 512 36.38 20.07 22.27
CA ASP A 512 36.33 19.59 23.65
C ASP A 512 35.11 20.21 24.37
N ASP A 513 35.32 20.87 25.53
CA ASP A 513 34.27 21.57 26.28
C ASP A 513 34.15 23.07 25.91
N LYS A 514 34.82 23.54 24.84
CA LYS A 514 34.82 24.96 24.47
C LYS A 514 33.89 25.22 23.30
N ARG A 515 33.04 26.25 23.46
CA ARG A 515 32.14 26.77 22.43
C ARG A 515 32.44 28.24 22.14
N TYR A 516 32.68 28.54 20.87
CA TYR A 516 32.86 29.88 20.34
C TYR A 516 31.72 30.20 19.37
N LYS A 517 31.11 31.37 19.50
CA LYS A 517 30.18 31.94 18.53
C LYS A 517 30.92 32.98 17.71
N ILE A 518 30.82 32.87 16.40
CA ILE A 518 31.32 33.83 15.43
C ILE A 518 30.10 34.47 14.80
N ALA A 519 30.07 35.79 14.72
CA ALA A 519 29.08 36.55 13.98
C ALA A 519 29.82 37.42 12.96
N ASN A 520 29.34 37.41 11.71
CA ASN A 520 29.77 38.33 10.66
C ASN A 520 28.91 39.59 10.79
N GLU A 521 29.52 40.72 11.17
CA GLU A 521 28.84 42.01 11.14
C GLU A 521 29.17 42.72 9.81
N ASP A 522 28.16 42.87 8.96
CA ASP A 522 28.18 43.68 7.73
C ASP A 522 29.32 43.37 6.74
N ASP A 523 29.81 42.13 6.68
CA ASP A 523 30.95 41.70 5.84
C ASP A 523 32.27 42.46 6.08
N GLU A 524 32.35 43.24 7.17
CA GLU A 524 33.51 44.08 7.48
C GLU A 524 34.43 43.46 8.54
N TYR A 525 33.87 42.78 9.55
CA TYR A 525 34.63 42.10 10.60
C TYR A 525 33.85 40.97 11.29
N PHE A 526 34.59 40.01 11.85
CA PHE A 526 34.01 38.91 12.63
C PHE A 526 34.06 39.20 14.13
N GLU A 527 32.90 39.22 14.78
CA GLU A 527 32.80 39.24 16.23
C GLU A 527 32.90 37.82 16.78
N VAL A 528 33.81 37.59 17.74
CA VAL A 528 33.96 36.28 18.41
C VAL A 528 33.56 36.43 19.86
N SER A 529 32.49 35.74 20.25
CA SER A 529 32.05 35.62 21.65
C SER A 529 32.16 34.17 22.12
N GLY A 530 32.69 33.93 23.32
CA GLY A 530 32.86 32.60 23.88
C GLY A 530 32.42 32.55 25.33
N ASN A 531 31.62 31.56 25.70
CA ASN A 531 31.29 31.26 27.10
C ASN A 531 31.96 29.94 27.49
N LEU A 532 32.79 29.99 28.53
CA LEU A 532 33.16 28.83 29.35
C LEU A 532 31.89 28.39 30.10
N ARG A 533 31.35 27.22 29.77
CA ARG A 533 30.46 26.50 30.69
C ARG A 533 30.96 25.08 30.87
#